data_AF-A0A2D9X4V8-F1
#
_entry.id   AF-A0A2D9X4V8-F1
#
_cell.length_a   1.000
_cell.length_b   1.000
_cell.length_c   1.000
_cell.angle_alpha   90.00
_cell.angle_beta   90.00
_cell.angle_gamma   90.00
#
_symmetry.space_group_name_H-M   'P 1'
#
loop_
_entity.id
_entity.type
_entity.pdbx_description
1 polymer ?
#
loop_
_entity_poly.entity_id
_entity_poly.type
_entity_poly.pdbx_seq_one_letter_code
_entity_poly.pdbx_strand_id
1 'polypeptide(L)'
;MKYNLPPGIAILQSVANKLDCVQSFLMKDNDDHRILKDVLGESSIIDHDKRFLENDAFITYMQMLLLAGMSMFGGVSLSCLNSFSDDGDDVLLTWDSGFSDRFSWGIYDDSMMKFIAYYQDRLSSKPQHKKHLPVDIMVGIRGFFSTYLDILGSLDSKILTLLSDKKSFIKMVCSDVNKDILFLVISSLPTQQLSRLFMFLYPFLPDDLTVTSPDGRSMALRAMFDSPSSDFSYLGEKMKLYLDLYFNPQFPDIQRITKEKTKEFLHTVIQNDHDFGMTQNNIKSVKESQIDVRKTLYSTLKKHLDELVYV
;
A
#
# COMPACT_ATOMS: atom_id res chain seq x y z
N MET A 1 12.64 5.88 18.07
CA MET A 1 12.08 4.66 17.44
C MET A 1 11.85 4.97 15.97
N LYS A 2 12.56 4.31 15.05
CA LYS A 2 12.13 4.28 13.64
C LYS A 2 10.78 3.55 13.65
N TYR A 3 9.69 4.22 13.30
CA TYR A 3 8.41 3.55 13.14
C TYR A 3 8.55 2.50 12.04
N ASN A 4 8.17 1.24 12.30
CA ASN A 4 8.07 0.23 11.24
C ASN A 4 6.91 0.62 10.33
N LEU A 5 7.23 1.38 9.28
CA LEU A 5 6.25 1.76 8.28
C LEU A 5 5.72 0.51 7.57
N PRO A 6 4.44 0.50 7.13
CA PRO A 6 3.95 -0.56 6.28
C PRO A 6 4.86 -0.70 5.05
N PRO A 7 5.17 -1.93 4.57
CA PRO A 7 6.18 -2.15 3.54
C PRO A 7 6.02 -1.28 2.29
N GLY A 8 4.79 -1.11 1.80
CA GLY A 8 4.51 -0.24 0.66
C GLY A 8 4.85 1.24 0.89
N ILE A 9 4.63 1.75 2.11
CA ILE A 9 5.02 3.12 2.48
C ILE A 9 6.53 3.25 2.55
N ALA A 10 7.19 2.27 3.17
CA ALA A 10 8.64 2.25 3.29
C ALA A 10 9.30 2.22 1.89
N ILE A 11 8.74 1.44 0.95
CA ILE A 11 9.18 1.44 -0.44
C ILE A 11 9.00 2.82 -1.09
N LEU A 12 7.83 3.45 -0.96
CA LEU A 12 7.60 4.77 -1.56
C LEU A 12 8.59 5.80 -1.01
N GLN A 13 8.94 5.71 0.28
CA GLN A 13 9.97 6.54 0.88
C GLN A 13 11.35 6.27 0.28
N SER A 14 11.75 5.00 0.13
CA SER A 14 12.99 4.63 -0.54
C SER A 14 13.06 5.10 -1.98
N VAL A 15 11.98 4.90 -2.75
CA VAL A 15 11.85 5.38 -4.14
C VAL A 15 12.02 6.90 -4.18
N ALA A 16 11.35 7.64 -3.30
CA ALA A 16 11.46 9.09 -3.24
C ALA A 16 12.91 9.54 -2.93
N ASN A 17 13.61 8.85 -2.03
CA ASN A 17 14.99 9.16 -1.67
C ASN A 17 15.98 8.92 -2.83
N LYS A 18 15.64 8.08 -3.81
CA LYS A 18 16.50 7.78 -4.97
C LYS A 18 16.15 8.59 -6.23
N LEU A 19 15.11 9.43 -6.19
CA LEU A 19 14.70 10.24 -7.34
C LEU A 19 15.83 11.15 -7.85
N ASP A 20 16.58 11.78 -6.96
CA ASP A 20 17.68 12.68 -7.34
C ASP A 20 18.80 11.94 -8.09
N CYS A 21 19.01 10.65 -7.80
CA CYS A 21 20.01 9.81 -8.46
C CYS A 21 19.60 9.43 -9.90
N VAL A 22 18.31 9.46 -10.21
CA VAL A 22 17.76 8.92 -11.48
C VAL A 22 16.98 9.94 -12.29
N GLN A 23 16.91 11.20 -11.81
CA GLN A 23 16.12 12.25 -12.44
C GLN A 23 16.51 12.51 -13.90
N SER A 24 17.78 12.31 -14.26
CA SER A 24 18.28 12.51 -15.62
C SER A 24 17.60 11.58 -16.63
N PHE A 25 17.31 10.32 -16.25
CA PHE A 25 16.57 9.37 -17.08
C PHE A 25 15.12 9.79 -17.33
N LEU A 26 14.52 10.53 -16.40
CA LEU A 26 13.14 11.02 -16.50
C LEU A 26 13.01 12.27 -17.40
N MET A 27 14.12 12.90 -17.79
CA MET A 27 14.15 14.13 -18.60
C MET A 27 14.43 13.80 -20.06
N LYS A 28 13.42 14.00 -20.94
CA LYS A 28 13.49 13.60 -22.37
C LYS A 28 14.72 14.08 -23.14
N ASP A 29 15.16 15.30 -22.87
CA ASP A 29 16.25 15.94 -23.62
C ASP A 29 17.63 15.62 -23.02
N ASN A 30 17.69 14.74 -22.02
CA ASN A 30 18.94 14.33 -21.38
C ASN A 30 19.59 13.15 -22.13
N ASP A 31 20.92 13.11 -22.16
CA ASP A 31 21.66 12.01 -22.78
C ASP A 31 21.41 10.67 -22.07
N ASP A 32 21.23 10.67 -20.75
CA ASP A 32 20.90 9.48 -19.96
C ASP A 32 19.55 8.89 -20.41
N HIS A 33 18.56 9.74 -20.69
CA HIS A 33 17.26 9.32 -21.22
C HIS A 33 17.40 8.65 -22.59
N ARG A 34 18.25 9.21 -23.46
CA ARG A 34 18.52 8.64 -24.78
C ARG A 34 19.20 7.28 -24.66
N ILE A 35 20.21 7.15 -23.81
CA ILE A 35 20.90 5.88 -23.56
C ILE A 35 19.92 4.82 -23.04
N LEU A 36 19.09 5.17 -22.07
CA LEU A 36 18.04 4.29 -21.55
C LEU A 36 17.12 3.81 -22.67
N LYS A 37 16.64 4.73 -23.51
CA LYS A 37 15.76 4.41 -24.63
C LYS A 37 16.42 3.49 -25.65
N ASP A 38 17.69 3.74 -25.98
CA ASP A 38 18.45 2.92 -26.92
C ASP A 38 18.66 1.50 -26.37
N VAL A 39 19.06 1.36 -25.10
CA VAL A 39 19.21 0.03 -24.47
C VAL A 39 17.88 -0.73 -24.47
N LEU A 40 16.78 -0.08 -24.10
CA LEU A 40 15.46 -0.72 -24.07
C LEU A 40 14.92 -1.06 -25.47
N GLY A 41 15.31 -0.30 -26.51
CA GLY A 41 14.90 -0.54 -27.89
C GLY A 41 15.75 -1.57 -28.64
N GLU A 42 17.03 -1.69 -28.29
CA GLU A 42 17.99 -2.55 -29.00
C GLU A 42 18.20 -3.91 -28.32
N SER A 43 18.03 -4.00 -27.00
CA SER A 43 18.27 -5.23 -26.23
C SER A 43 16.98 -6.01 -25.98
N SER A 44 17.01 -7.33 -26.17
CA SER A 44 15.93 -8.20 -25.67
C SER A 44 16.10 -8.56 -24.19
N ILE A 45 17.35 -8.55 -23.71
CA ILE A 45 17.77 -8.86 -22.35
C ILE A 45 18.68 -7.72 -21.88
N ILE A 46 18.21 -6.93 -20.91
CA ILE A 46 18.85 -5.69 -20.46
C ILE A 46 20.21 -5.97 -19.80
N ASP A 47 20.30 -7.03 -19.00
CA ASP A 47 21.51 -7.40 -18.26
C ASP A 47 22.60 -8.06 -19.12
N HIS A 48 22.42 -8.10 -20.44
CA HIS A 48 23.49 -8.41 -21.39
C HIS A 48 24.08 -7.15 -22.04
N ASP A 49 23.44 -5.98 -21.87
CA ASP A 49 23.92 -4.72 -22.42
C ASP A 49 24.98 -4.11 -21.51
N LYS A 50 26.18 -3.92 -22.06
CA LYS A 50 27.30 -3.33 -21.33
C LYS A 50 27.00 -1.89 -20.85
N ARG A 51 26.22 -1.11 -21.61
CA ARG A 51 25.81 0.25 -21.25
C ARG A 51 24.96 0.27 -19.98
N PHE A 52 24.18 -0.79 -19.76
CA PHE A 52 23.41 -0.97 -18.53
C PHE A 52 24.30 -1.41 -17.36
N LEU A 53 25.11 -2.45 -17.55
CA LEU A 53 25.95 -3.02 -16.47
C LEU A 53 27.01 -2.06 -15.94
N GLU A 54 27.47 -1.10 -16.75
CA GLU A 54 28.46 -0.08 -16.37
C GLU A 54 27.83 1.23 -15.86
N ASN A 55 26.51 1.29 -15.70
CA ASN A 55 25.79 2.50 -15.29
C ASN A 55 24.96 2.27 -14.01
N ASP A 56 25.57 2.57 -12.86
CA ASP A 56 24.94 2.44 -11.54
C ASP A 56 23.63 3.23 -11.42
N ALA A 57 23.53 4.39 -12.09
CA ALA A 57 22.32 5.20 -12.06
C ALA A 57 21.17 4.53 -12.85
N PHE A 58 21.48 3.86 -13.97
CA PHE A 58 20.50 3.07 -14.71
C PHE A 58 20.07 1.83 -13.90
N ILE A 59 21.01 1.14 -13.25
CA ILE A 59 20.68 0.03 -12.35
C ILE A 59 19.76 0.51 -11.22
N THR A 60 20.05 1.68 -10.62
CA THR A 60 19.23 2.32 -9.59
C THR A 60 17.83 2.66 -10.12
N TYR A 61 17.73 3.22 -11.32
CA TYR A 61 16.45 3.51 -11.97
C TYR A 61 15.60 2.25 -12.16
N MET A 62 16.20 1.16 -12.63
CA MET A 62 15.52 -0.12 -12.80
C MET A 62 15.05 -0.70 -11.46
N GLN A 63 15.92 -0.71 -10.44
CA GLN A 63 15.58 -1.13 -9.08
C GLN A 63 14.42 -0.30 -8.51
N MET A 64 14.45 1.02 -8.74
CA MET A 64 13.40 1.94 -8.32
C MET A 64 12.06 1.59 -8.98
N LEU A 65 12.04 1.30 -10.28
CA LEU A 65 10.83 0.90 -10.99
C LEU A 65 10.25 -0.42 -10.47
N LEU A 66 11.09 -1.43 -10.24
CA LEU A 66 10.65 -2.72 -9.68
C LEU A 66 10.01 -2.54 -8.30
N LEU A 67 10.69 -1.81 -7.42
CA LEU A 67 10.16 -1.51 -6.09
C LEU A 67 8.89 -0.67 -6.17
N ALA A 68 8.83 0.37 -7.02
CA ALA A 68 7.61 1.14 -7.23
C ALA A 68 6.45 0.25 -7.72
N GLY A 69 6.70 -0.74 -8.58
CA GLY A 69 5.72 -1.75 -8.99
C GLY A 69 5.20 -2.60 -7.82
N MET A 70 6.03 -2.82 -6.79
CA MET A 70 5.67 -3.55 -5.56
C MET A 70 5.09 -2.66 -4.45
N SER A 71 5.17 -1.33 -4.60
CA SER A 71 4.90 -0.38 -3.51
C SER A 71 3.43 -0.25 -3.10
N MET A 72 2.49 -0.78 -3.89
CA MET A 72 1.11 -0.92 -3.45
C MET A 72 1.01 -2.04 -2.43
N PHE A 73 0.72 -1.66 -1.19
CA PHE A 73 0.30 -2.59 -0.15
C PHE A 73 -0.91 -3.37 -0.65
N GLY A 74 -0.76 -4.65 -0.93
CA GLY A 74 -1.83 -5.42 -1.56
C GLY A 74 -1.61 -5.80 -3.02
N GLY A 75 -0.56 -5.35 -3.72
CA GLY A 75 -0.44 -5.54 -5.17
C GLY A 75 -1.76 -5.19 -5.88
N VAL A 76 -2.14 -5.96 -6.90
CA VAL A 76 -3.48 -5.91 -7.51
C VAL A 76 -4.51 -6.73 -6.69
N SER A 77 -4.09 -7.50 -5.68
CA SER A 77 -4.99 -8.43 -4.96
C SER A 77 -4.63 -8.79 -3.49
N LEU A 78 -3.36 -9.00 -3.11
CA LEU A 78 -2.88 -9.12 -1.71
C LEU A 78 -1.40 -8.66 -1.58
N SER A 79 -0.95 -8.29 -0.37
CA SER A 79 0.41 -7.76 -0.15
C SER A 79 1.43 -8.83 -0.49
N CYS A 80 2.37 -8.53 -1.40
CA CYS A 80 3.46 -9.46 -1.74
C CYS A 80 4.63 -9.40 -0.76
N LEU A 81 4.59 -8.48 0.22
CA LEU A 81 5.65 -8.26 1.21
C LEU A 81 5.10 -8.31 2.64
N ASN A 82 5.88 -8.96 3.51
CA ASN A 82 5.73 -8.96 4.96
C ASN A 82 6.53 -7.83 5.61
N SER A 83 7.74 -7.55 5.11
CA SER A 83 8.61 -6.49 5.63
C SER A 83 9.46 -5.88 4.51
N PHE A 84 9.88 -4.63 4.74
CA PHE A 84 10.81 -3.91 3.89
C PHE A 84 11.66 -2.98 4.76
N SER A 85 12.95 -2.91 4.48
CA SER A 85 13.89 -1.97 5.11
C SER A 85 14.93 -1.53 4.10
N ASP A 86 15.30 -0.26 4.20
CA ASP A 86 16.35 0.38 3.42
C ASP A 86 17.29 1.10 4.39
N ASP A 87 18.56 0.71 4.39
CA ASP A 87 19.63 1.32 5.18
C ASP A 87 20.64 2.04 4.28
N GLY A 88 20.13 3.00 3.50
CA GLY A 88 20.92 3.89 2.65
C GLY A 88 21.24 3.25 1.31
N ASP A 89 22.09 2.23 1.32
CA ASP A 89 22.51 1.51 0.12
C ASP A 89 22.06 0.05 0.13
N ASP A 90 21.67 -0.49 1.28
CA ASP A 90 21.21 -1.87 1.42
C ASP A 90 19.69 -1.96 1.53
N VAL A 91 19.08 -2.66 0.58
CA VAL A 91 17.65 -2.99 0.58
C VAL A 91 17.48 -4.42 1.06
N LEU A 92 16.63 -4.62 2.05
CA LEU A 92 16.19 -5.93 2.54
C LEU A 92 14.67 -5.99 2.51
N LEU A 93 14.14 -7.07 1.95
CA LEU A 93 12.71 -7.33 1.91
C LEU A 93 12.40 -8.78 2.24
N THR A 94 11.24 -8.99 2.85
CA THR A 94 10.69 -10.33 3.09
C THR A 94 9.36 -10.43 2.38
N TRP A 95 9.26 -11.39 1.48
CA TRP A 95 8.06 -11.72 0.73
C TRP A 95 6.99 -12.32 1.65
N ASP A 96 5.75 -12.28 1.20
CA ASP A 96 4.60 -12.90 1.87
C ASP A 96 4.77 -14.42 2.08
N SER A 97 5.53 -15.08 1.21
CA SER A 97 5.95 -16.48 1.31
C SER A 97 6.94 -16.76 2.46
N GLY A 98 7.49 -15.73 3.10
CA GLY A 98 8.55 -15.83 4.11
C GLY A 98 9.97 -15.86 3.52
N PHE A 99 10.12 -15.91 2.18
CA PHE A 99 11.41 -15.76 1.53
C PHE A 99 11.94 -14.34 1.73
N SER A 100 13.27 -14.15 1.84
CA SER A 100 13.87 -12.83 1.99
C SER A 100 14.94 -12.60 0.94
N ASP A 101 14.94 -11.41 0.35
CA ASP A 101 15.94 -10.94 -0.61
C ASP A 101 16.65 -9.71 -0.07
N ARG A 102 17.91 -9.57 -0.49
CA ARG A 102 18.71 -8.37 -0.25
C ARG A 102 19.41 -7.98 -1.55
N PHE A 103 19.52 -6.69 -1.80
CA PHE A 103 20.36 -6.14 -2.85
C PHE A 103 20.84 -4.74 -2.46
N SER A 104 21.83 -4.23 -3.18
CA SER A 104 22.33 -2.87 -2.97
C SER A 104 21.98 -1.97 -4.15
N TRP A 105 21.66 -0.71 -3.84
CA TRP A 105 21.32 0.30 -4.85
C TRP A 105 22.47 0.50 -5.83
N GLY A 106 22.15 0.53 -7.12
CA GLY A 106 23.11 0.74 -8.21
C GLY A 106 24.01 -0.45 -8.53
N ILE A 107 23.87 -1.58 -7.82
CA ILE A 107 24.70 -2.78 -8.02
C ILE A 107 23.86 -3.89 -8.67
N TYR A 108 24.36 -4.46 -9.77
CA TYR A 108 23.80 -5.64 -10.42
C TYR A 108 24.69 -6.87 -10.19
N ASP A 109 24.45 -7.56 -9.07
CA ASP A 109 25.20 -8.75 -8.63
C ASP A 109 24.30 -10.00 -8.54
N ASP A 110 24.85 -11.11 -8.03
CA ASP A 110 24.10 -12.35 -7.77
C ASP A 110 22.88 -12.14 -6.86
N SER A 111 22.93 -11.16 -5.96
CA SER A 111 21.85 -10.84 -5.03
C SER A 111 20.71 -10.16 -5.78
N MET A 112 21.02 -9.19 -6.64
CA MET A 112 20.05 -8.54 -7.53
C MET A 112 19.43 -9.53 -8.53
N MET A 113 20.23 -10.44 -9.11
CA MET A 113 19.71 -11.47 -10.02
C MET A 113 18.74 -12.44 -9.34
N LYS A 114 18.97 -12.80 -8.07
CA LYS A 114 18.03 -13.62 -7.28
C LYS A 114 16.72 -12.89 -7.05
N PHE A 115 16.78 -11.63 -6.65
CA PHE A 115 15.61 -10.79 -6.48
C PHE A 115 14.79 -10.68 -7.79
N ILE A 116 15.44 -10.41 -8.92
CA ILE A 116 14.79 -10.31 -10.24
C ILE A 116 14.11 -11.63 -10.64
N ALA A 117 14.78 -12.76 -10.42
CA ALA A 117 14.21 -14.06 -10.72
C ALA A 117 12.93 -14.32 -9.90
N TYR A 118 12.98 -14.05 -8.60
CA TYR A 118 11.83 -14.23 -7.73
C TYR A 118 10.70 -13.23 -8.02
N TYR A 119 11.04 -11.97 -8.27
CA TYR A 119 10.10 -10.93 -8.70
C TYR A 119 9.30 -11.38 -9.92
N GLN A 120 10.00 -11.86 -10.96
CA GLN A 120 9.38 -12.32 -12.19
C GLN A 120 8.48 -13.55 -11.95
N ASP A 121 8.91 -14.50 -11.12
CA ASP A 121 8.12 -15.68 -10.80
C ASP A 121 6.87 -15.35 -9.97
N ARG A 122 6.99 -14.38 -9.05
CA ARG A 122 5.94 -14.03 -8.09
C ARG A 122 4.88 -13.11 -8.68
N LEU A 123 5.28 -12.13 -9.48
CA LEU A 123 4.39 -11.05 -9.93
C LEU A 123 3.89 -11.22 -11.37
N SER A 124 4.39 -12.21 -12.10
CA SER A 124 3.84 -12.60 -13.40
C SER A 124 2.57 -13.45 -13.24
N SER A 125 1.75 -13.53 -14.28
CA SER A 125 0.58 -14.41 -14.32
C SER A 125 0.94 -15.91 -14.22
N LYS A 126 2.18 -16.26 -14.59
CA LYS A 126 2.77 -17.59 -14.46
C LYS A 126 4.26 -17.45 -14.09
N PRO A 127 4.82 -18.39 -13.31
CA PRO A 127 6.26 -18.44 -13.07
C PRO A 127 7.04 -18.40 -14.39
N GLN A 128 8.08 -17.57 -14.45
CA GLN A 128 8.89 -17.35 -15.64
C GLN A 128 10.12 -18.25 -15.65
N HIS A 129 10.65 -18.61 -14.48
CA HIS A 129 11.87 -19.38 -14.26
C HIS A 129 13.09 -18.80 -14.99
N LYS A 130 13.13 -17.47 -15.09
CA LYS A 130 14.19 -16.70 -15.74
C LYS A 130 15.01 -15.96 -14.70
N LYS A 131 16.33 -15.98 -14.86
CA LYS A 131 17.26 -15.19 -14.03
C LYS A 131 17.61 -13.84 -14.65
N HIS A 132 17.56 -13.78 -15.99
CA HIS A 132 17.87 -12.58 -16.75
C HIS A 132 16.75 -11.54 -16.66
N LEU A 133 17.09 -10.31 -17.03
CA LEU A 133 16.22 -9.15 -16.99
C LEU A 133 15.71 -8.82 -18.41
N PRO A 134 14.57 -9.39 -18.84
CA PRO A 134 14.00 -9.07 -20.15
C PRO A 134 13.46 -7.64 -20.18
N VAL A 135 13.49 -6.98 -21.34
CA VAL A 135 12.88 -5.64 -21.50
C VAL A 135 11.38 -5.64 -21.19
N ASP A 136 10.69 -6.74 -21.46
CA ASP A 136 9.25 -6.91 -21.19
C ASP A 136 8.87 -6.69 -19.72
N ILE A 137 9.83 -6.76 -18.79
CA ILE A 137 9.57 -6.44 -17.37
C ILE A 137 9.09 -4.98 -17.22
N MET A 138 9.57 -4.05 -18.06
CA MET A 138 9.15 -2.65 -18.06
C MET A 138 7.69 -2.50 -18.49
N VAL A 139 7.24 -3.32 -19.46
CA VAL A 139 5.82 -3.43 -19.85
C VAL A 139 4.97 -3.89 -18.66
N GLY A 140 5.45 -4.91 -17.93
CA GLY A 140 4.80 -5.44 -16.74
C GLY A 140 4.63 -4.39 -15.64
N ILE A 141 5.71 -3.67 -15.31
CA ILE A 141 5.70 -2.59 -14.31
C ILE A 141 4.71 -1.47 -14.71
N ARG A 142 4.71 -1.08 -15.99
CA ARG A 142 3.75 -0.11 -16.53
C ARG A 142 2.30 -0.62 -16.42
N GLY A 143 2.07 -1.91 -16.62
CA GLY A 143 0.79 -2.57 -16.37
C GLY A 143 0.34 -2.45 -14.91
N PHE A 144 1.26 -2.64 -13.95
CA PHE A 144 0.98 -2.42 -12.53
C PHE A 144 0.59 -0.97 -12.25
N PHE A 145 1.36 0.02 -12.74
CA PHE A 145 1.00 1.43 -12.56
C PHE A 145 -0.37 1.77 -13.13
N SER A 146 -0.71 1.24 -14.30
CA SER A 146 -2.04 1.44 -14.92
C SER A 146 -3.15 0.92 -14.01
N THR A 147 -3.00 -0.31 -13.53
CA THR A 147 -3.97 -0.95 -12.63
C THR A 147 -4.11 -0.19 -11.31
N TYR A 148 -2.99 0.29 -10.76
CA TYR A 148 -2.99 1.07 -9.54
C TYR A 148 -3.68 2.42 -9.71
N LEU A 149 -3.48 3.09 -10.84
CA LEU A 149 -4.18 4.33 -11.16
C LEU A 149 -5.70 4.12 -11.28
N ASP A 150 -6.15 3.00 -11.85
CA ASP A 150 -7.58 2.67 -11.92
C ASP A 150 -8.18 2.46 -10.53
N ILE A 151 -7.48 1.74 -9.64
CA ILE A 151 -7.89 1.54 -8.24
C ILE A 151 -7.98 2.88 -7.52
N LEU A 152 -6.95 3.72 -7.62
CA LEU A 152 -6.91 5.03 -6.98
C LEU A 152 -7.98 5.96 -7.55
N GLY A 153 -8.26 5.91 -8.84
CA GLY A 153 -9.33 6.66 -9.50
C GLY A 153 -10.72 6.22 -9.01
N SER A 154 -10.93 4.91 -8.84
CA SER A 154 -12.16 4.38 -8.24
C SER A 154 -12.33 4.89 -6.80
N LEU A 155 -11.29 4.80 -5.97
CA LEU A 155 -11.32 5.27 -4.59
C LEU A 155 -11.59 6.79 -4.50
N ASP A 156 -10.96 7.58 -5.37
CA ASP A 156 -11.16 9.02 -5.48
C ASP A 156 -12.64 9.37 -5.78
N SER A 157 -13.25 8.69 -6.75
CA SER A 157 -14.67 8.87 -7.07
C SER A 157 -15.62 8.54 -5.90
N LYS A 158 -15.27 7.50 -5.14
CA LYS A 158 -16.00 7.09 -3.94
C LYS A 158 -15.84 8.13 -2.83
N ILE A 159 -14.65 8.69 -2.63
CA ILE A 159 -14.40 9.75 -1.65
C ILE A 159 -15.19 11.01 -1.98
N LEU A 160 -15.25 11.42 -3.26
CA LEU A 160 -16.06 12.57 -3.68
C LEU A 160 -17.55 12.37 -3.32
N THR A 161 -18.07 11.16 -3.53
CA THR A 161 -19.45 10.81 -3.16
C THR A 161 -19.63 10.76 -1.64
N LEU A 162 -18.65 10.23 -0.91
CA LEU A 162 -18.65 10.13 0.55
C LEU A 162 -18.69 11.52 1.20
N LEU A 163 -18.03 12.49 0.59
CA LEU A 163 -17.89 13.86 1.11
C LEU A 163 -19.02 14.82 0.69
N SER A 164 -19.95 14.39 -0.17
CA SER A 164 -20.99 15.29 -0.71
C SER A 164 -21.99 15.74 0.35
N ASP A 165 -22.50 14.81 1.15
CA ASP A 165 -23.53 15.05 2.16
C ASP A 165 -23.65 13.85 3.13
N LYS A 166 -24.32 14.08 4.27
CA LYS A 166 -24.51 13.05 5.32
C LYS A 166 -25.29 11.81 4.85
N LYS A 167 -26.24 11.96 3.91
CA LYS A 167 -27.05 10.84 3.41
C LYS A 167 -26.20 9.95 2.51
N SER A 168 -25.42 10.54 1.62
CA SER A 168 -24.45 9.86 0.77
C SER A 168 -23.38 9.18 1.62
N PHE A 169 -22.89 9.84 2.67
CA PHE A 169 -21.95 9.25 3.63
C PHE A 169 -22.46 7.93 4.22
N ILE A 170 -23.66 7.95 4.82
CA ILE A 170 -24.26 6.74 5.42
C ILE A 170 -24.49 5.66 4.37
N LYS A 171 -25.04 6.03 3.21
CA LYS A 171 -25.33 5.08 2.13
C LYS A 171 -24.06 4.34 1.70
N MET A 172 -22.94 5.06 1.59
CA MET A 172 -21.66 4.47 1.20
C MET A 172 -21.09 3.56 2.27
N VAL A 173 -21.04 4.02 3.52
CA VAL A 173 -20.41 3.25 4.61
C VAL A 173 -21.20 2.02 5.00
N CYS A 174 -22.52 2.07 4.88
CA CYS A 174 -23.40 0.93 5.21
C CYS A 174 -23.55 -0.08 4.06
N SER A 175 -22.84 0.10 2.95
CA SER A 175 -22.88 -0.82 1.83
C SER A 175 -21.84 -1.93 1.99
N ASP A 176 -22.27 -3.19 1.94
CA ASP A 176 -21.35 -4.35 1.97
C ASP A 176 -20.38 -4.39 0.78
N VAL A 177 -20.63 -3.62 -0.28
CA VAL A 177 -19.78 -3.50 -1.48
C VAL A 177 -18.61 -2.54 -1.24
N ASN A 178 -18.76 -1.56 -0.35
CA ASN A 178 -17.80 -0.47 -0.14
C ASN A 178 -16.93 -0.70 1.12
N LYS A 179 -16.34 -1.89 1.24
CA LYS A 179 -15.52 -2.27 2.39
C LYS A 179 -14.30 -1.37 2.59
N ASP A 180 -13.70 -0.92 1.48
CA ASP A 180 -12.59 0.02 1.41
C ASP A 180 -12.96 1.39 2.02
N ILE A 181 -14.19 1.85 1.76
CA ILE A 181 -14.69 3.12 2.29
C ILE A 181 -14.96 3.06 3.78
N LEU A 182 -15.48 1.94 4.27
CA LEU A 182 -15.62 1.76 5.72
C LEU A 182 -14.26 1.89 6.42
N PHE A 183 -13.23 1.19 5.93
CA PHE A 183 -11.89 1.28 6.51
C PHE A 183 -11.38 2.73 6.52
N LEU A 184 -11.52 3.44 5.40
CA LEU A 184 -11.14 4.84 5.29
C LEU A 184 -11.88 5.71 6.31
N VAL A 185 -13.19 5.52 6.46
CA VAL A 185 -14.02 6.30 7.39
C VAL A 185 -13.63 6.03 8.83
N ILE A 186 -13.54 4.77 9.24
CA ILE A 186 -13.19 4.41 10.63
C ILE A 186 -11.79 4.94 10.98
N SER A 187 -10.84 4.82 10.05
CA SER A 187 -9.46 5.34 10.23
C SER A 187 -9.39 6.87 10.22
N SER A 188 -10.41 7.54 9.67
CA SER A 188 -10.51 9.01 9.62
C SER A 188 -11.36 9.60 10.74
N LEU A 189 -11.93 8.77 11.62
CA LEU A 189 -12.63 9.27 12.81
C LEU A 189 -11.65 10.05 13.69
N PRO A 190 -12.11 11.12 14.37
CA PRO A 190 -11.33 11.73 15.44
C PRO A 190 -10.90 10.67 16.47
N THR A 191 -9.68 10.75 17.00
CA THR A 191 -9.12 9.74 17.93
C THR A 191 -10.06 9.40 19.09
N GLN A 192 -10.78 10.40 19.60
CA GLN A 192 -11.78 10.24 20.65
C GLN A 192 -12.97 9.39 20.18
N GLN A 193 -13.46 9.61 18.96
CA GLN A 193 -14.55 8.83 18.38
C GLN A 193 -14.10 7.41 18.01
N LEU A 194 -12.87 7.25 17.55
CA LEU A 194 -12.30 5.92 17.32
C LEU A 194 -12.22 5.11 18.62
N SER A 195 -11.75 5.72 19.71
CA SER A 195 -11.77 5.07 21.04
C SER A 195 -13.19 4.75 21.49
N ARG A 196 -14.14 5.68 21.30
CA ARG A 196 -15.56 5.47 21.63
C ARG A 196 -16.20 4.36 20.82
N LEU A 197 -15.81 4.16 19.56
CA LEU A 197 -16.29 3.04 18.75
C LEU A 197 -15.96 1.71 19.42
N PHE A 198 -14.71 1.51 19.84
CA PHE A 198 -14.30 0.27 20.52
C PHE A 198 -15.05 0.08 21.84
N MET A 199 -15.18 1.15 22.64
CA MET A 199 -15.95 1.14 23.87
C MET A 199 -17.45 0.86 23.65
N PHE A 200 -18.00 1.35 22.54
CA PHE A 200 -19.39 1.13 22.16
C PHE A 200 -19.63 -0.32 21.72
N LEU A 201 -18.66 -0.95 21.05
CA LEU A 201 -18.81 -2.31 20.51
C LEU A 201 -18.73 -3.39 21.58
N TYR A 202 -17.79 -3.29 22.53
CA TYR A 202 -17.50 -4.42 23.44
C TYR A 202 -18.70 -4.95 24.24
N PRO A 203 -19.68 -4.15 24.71
CA PRO A 203 -20.80 -4.66 25.48
C PRO A 203 -21.71 -5.61 24.71
N PHE A 204 -21.60 -5.62 23.37
CA PHE A 204 -22.40 -6.46 22.49
C PHE A 204 -21.66 -7.74 22.06
N LEU A 205 -20.39 -7.88 22.40
CA LEU A 205 -19.56 -9.01 22.01
C LEU A 205 -19.51 -10.06 23.13
N PRO A 206 -19.29 -11.34 22.81
CA PRO A 206 -19.21 -12.41 23.81
C PRO A 206 -18.09 -12.16 24.84
N ASP A 207 -18.38 -12.40 26.12
CA ASP A 207 -17.43 -12.18 27.22
C ASP A 207 -16.24 -13.15 27.20
N ASP A 208 -16.39 -14.32 26.58
CA ASP A 208 -15.38 -15.36 26.43
C ASP A 208 -14.49 -15.19 25.19
N LEU A 209 -14.75 -14.15 24.37
CA LEU A 209 -13.97 -13.87 23.19
C LEU A 209 -12.55 -13.44 23.58
N THR A 210 -11.58 -14.31 23.29
CA THR A 210 -10.17 -14.07 23.57
C THR A 210 -9.40 -13.67 22.32
N VAL A 211 -8.44 -12.79 22.50
CA VAL A 211 -7.52 -12.34 21.45
C VAL A 211 -6.09 -12.48 21.93
N THR A 212 -5.22 -12.88 21.02
CA THR A 212 -3.77 -12.91 21.27
C THR A 212 -3.22 -11.53 20.96
N SER A 213 -2.75 -10.84 21.98
CA SER A 213 -2.06 -9.56 21.82
C SER A 213 -0.69 -9.75 21.14
N PRO A 214 -0.07 -8.67 20.62
CA PRO A 214 1.18 -8.76 19.87
C PRO A 214 2.36 -9.40 20.62
N ASP A 215 2.34 -9.37 21.97
CA ASP A 215 3.34 -10.01 22.82
C ASP A 215 3.08 -11.52 23.05
N GLY A 216 2.07 -12.08 22.38
CA GLY A 216 1.69 -13.50 22.47
C GLY A 216 0.77 -13.82 23.64
N ARG A 217 0.35 -12.84 24.45
CA ARG A 217 -0.55 -13.08 25.58
C ARG A 217 -2.00 -13.13 25.12
N SER A 218 -2.71 -14.18 25.53
CA SER A 218 -4.16 -14.26 25.39
C SER A 218 -4.82 -13.37 26.44
N MET A 219 -5.74 -12.52 26.00
CA MET A 219 -6.55 -11.66 26.86
C MET A 219 -7.99 -11.61 26.36
N ALA A 220 -8.93 -11.28 27.24
CA ALA A 220 -10.30 -11.02 26.84
C ALA A 220 -10.35 -9.76 25.93
N LEU A 221 -11.04 -9.84 24.79
CA LEU A 221 -11.19 -8.72 23.85
C LEU A 221 -11.71 -7.47 24.58
N ARG A 222 -12.65 -7.68 25.51
CA ARG A 222 -13.25 -6.64 26.34
C ARG A 222 -12.21 -5.80 27.08
N ALA A 223 -11.18 -6.43 27.66
CA ALA A 223 -10.11 -5.72 28.35
C ALA A 223 -9.32 -4.81 27.41
N MET A 224 -9.17 -5.23 26.15
CA MET A 224 -8.51 -4.41 25.14
C MET A 224 -9.38 -3.22 24.73
N PHE A 225 -10.68 -3.43 24.47
CA PHE A 225 -11.56 -2.37 23.95
C PHE A 225 -11.98 -1.32 24.99
N ASP A 226 -12.07 -1.68 26.28
CA ASP A 226 -12.52 -0.80 27.37
C ASP A 226 -11.55 0.35 27.69
N SER A 227 -10.26 0.17 27.41
CA SER A 227 -9.23 1.18 27.70
C SER A 227 -9.15 2.28 26.63
N PRO A 228 -9.48 3.56 26.89
CA PRO A 228 -9.24 4.62 25.91
C PRO A 228 -7.75 4.73 25.62
N SER A 229 -7.38 5.04 24.37
CA SER A 229 -5.98 5.21 23.99
C SER A 229 -5.82 6.33 22.98
N SER A 230 -4.78 7.13 23.19
CA SER A 230 -4.24 8.06 22.20
C SER A 230 -2.98 7.52 21.52
N ASP A 231 -2.44 6.39 21.98
CA ASP A 231 -1.29 5.73 21.38
C ASP A 231 -1.68 5.09 20.04
N PHE A 232 -1.04 5.53 18.96
CA PHE A 232 -1.30 5.07 17.60
C PHE A 232 -1.00 3.59 17.39
N SER A 233 0.05 3.04 18.01
CA SER A 233 0.37 1.62 17.88
C SER A 233 -0.72 0.77 18.52
N TYR A 234 -1.19 1.16 19.71
CA TYR A 234 -2.27 0.45 20.39
C TYR A 234 -3.64 0.62 19.68
N LEU A 235 -3.92 1.81 19.13
CA LEU A 235 -5.10 2.03 18.29
C LEU A 235 -5.07 1.20 17.00
N GLY A 236 -3.88 1.04 16.40
CA GLY A 236 -3.68 0.18 15.23
C GLY A 236 -4.03 -1.29 15.51
N GLU A 237 -3.63 -1.81 16.66
CA GLU A 237 -3.98 -3.18 17.07
C GLU A 237 -5.47 -3.36 17.30
N LYS A 238 -6.12 -2.39 17.98
CA LYS A 238 -7.59 -2.41 18.14
C LYS A 238 -8.30 -2.36 16.80
N MET A 239 -7.81 -1.54 15.87
CA MET A 239 -8.36 -1.45 14.52
C MET A 239 -8.26 -2.80 13.81
N LYS A 240 -7.10 -3.47 13.88
CA LYS A 240 -6.90 -4.79 13.27
C LYS A 240 -7.91 -5.81 13.79
N LEU A 241 -8.04 -5.92 15.11
CA LEU A 241 -9.03 -6.80 15.72
C LEU A 241 -10.46 -6.43 15.32
N TYR A 242 -10.80 -5.14 15.31
CA TYR A 242 -12.11 -4.69 14.85
C TYR A 242 -12.38 -5.13 13.41
N LEU A 243 -11.42 -5.00 12.50
CA LEU A 243 -11.56 -5.44 11.11
C LEU A 243 -11.70 -6.96 11.02
N ASP A 244 -10.97 -7.72 11.84
CA ASP A 244 -11.12 -9.18 11.92
C ASP A 244 -12.55 -9.53 12.36
N LEU A 245 -13.09 -8.90 13.40
CA LEU A 245 -14.47 -9.12 13.83
C LEU A 245 -15.49 -8.72 12.76
N TYR A 246 -15.24 -7.62 12.04
CA TYR A 246 -16.13 -7.10 11.01
C TYR A 246 -16.16 -8.00 9.75
N PHE A 247 -15.02 -8.60 9.38
CA PHE A 247 -14.88 -9.34 8.11
C PHE A 247 -14.79 -10.86 8.27
N ASN A 248 -14.58 -11.40 9.46
CA ASN A 248 -14.37 -12.85 9.65
C ASN A 248 -15.66 -13.66 9.43
N PRO A 249 -15.75 -14.47 8.35
CA PRO A 249 -16.93 -15.27 8.06
C PRO A 249 -17.09 -16.48 8.98
N GLN A 250 -16.06 -16.86 9.74
CA GLN A 250 -16.10 -18.01 10.66
C GLN A 250 -16.94 -17.74 11.92
N PHE A 251 -17.17 -16.46 12.24
CA PHE A 251 -18.01 -16.04 13.36
C PHE A 251 -19.17 -15.16 12.88
N PRO A 252 -20.18 -15.74 12.21
CA PRO A 252 -21.24 -14.97 11.53
C PRO A 252 -22.06 -14.09 12.49
N ASP A 253 -22.32 -14.55 13.71
CA ASP A 253 -23.06 -13.76 14.71
C ASP A 253 -22.26 -12.56 15.20
N ILE A 254 -20.97 -12.76 15.51
CA ILE A 254 -20.04 -11.70 15.90
C ILE A 254 -19.90 -10.68 14.77
N GLN A 255 -19.74 -11.16 13.54
CA GLN A 255 -19.69 -10.33 12.35
C GLN A 255 -20.96 -9.49 12.20
N ARG A 256 -22.13 -10.11 12.29
CA ARG A 256 -23.42 -9.43 12.17
C ARG A 256 -23.57 -8.33 13.22
N ILE A 257 -23.30 -8.65 14.50
CA ILE A 257 -23.35 -7.69 15.60
C ILE A 257 -22.38 -6.53 15.35
N THR A 258 -21.13 -6.83 14.99
CA THR A 258 -20.10 -5.82 14.74
C THR A 258 -20.53 -4.88 13.62
N LYS A 259 -21.08 -5.40 12.52
CA LYS A 259 -21.60 -4.61 11.40
C LYS A 259 -22.77 -3.72 11.80
N GLU A 260 -23.78 -4.29 12.45
CA GLU A 260 -24.99 -3.57 12.89
C GLU A 260 -24.63 -2.43 13.86
N LYS A 261 -23.76 -2.70 14.83
CA LYS A 261 -23.36 -1.74 15.85
C LYS A 261 -22.41 -0.67 15.32
N THR A 262 -21.52 -1.01 14.39
CA THR A 262 -20.72 0.00 13.67
C THR A 262 -21.62 0.99 12.94
N LYS A 263 -22.65 0.49 12.24
CA LYS A 263 -23.62 1.33 11.55
C LYS A 263 -24.36 2.26 12.51
N GLU A 264 -24.86 1.73 13.62
CA GLU A 264 -25.55 2.50 14.67
C GLU A 264 -24.65 3.62 15.23
N PHE A 265 -23.40 3.30 15.52
CA PHE A 265 -22.41 4.25 16.01
C PHE A 265 -22.17 5.38 15.00
N LEU A 266 -21.87 5.03 13.74
CA LEU A 266 -21.59 6.02 12.70
C LEU A 266 -22.80 6.91 12.40
N HIS A 267 -24.01 6.37 12.46
CA HIS A 267 -25.23 7.16 12.37
C HIS A 267 -25.29 8.25 13.44
N THR A 268 -24.81 7.96 14.65
CA THR A 268 -24.75 8.92 15.76
C THR A 268 -23.65 9.97 15.53
N VAL A 269 -22.45 9.52 15.13
CA VAL A 269 -21.31 10.43 14.84
C VAL A 269 -21.67 11.49 13.82
N ILE A 270 -22.34 11.12 12.73
CA ILE A 270 -22.68 12.07 11.67
C ILE A 270 -23.75 13.10 12.06
N GLN A 271 -24.53 12.86 13.13
CA GLN A 271 -25.50 13.85 13.62
C GLN A 271 -24.79 15.01 14.31
N ASN A 272 -23.59 14.77 14.88
CA ASN A 272 -22.76 15.82 15.43
C ASN A 272 -21.98 16.52 14.30
N ASP A 273 -22.34 17.77 14.00
CA ASP A 273 -21.70 18.56 12.94
C ASP A 273 -20.19 18.74 13.15
N HIS A 274 -19.75 18.86 14.40
CA HIS A 274 -18.32 18.99 14.71
C HIS A 274 -17.57 17.70 14.39
N ASP A 275 -18.03 16.55 14.90
CA ASP A 275 -17.39 15.26 14.66
C ASP A 275 -17.43 14.88 13.17
N PHE A 276 -18.53 15.17 12.48
CA PHE A 276 -18.67 14.95 11.05
C PHE A 276 -17.69 15.81 10.25
N GLY A 277 -17.62 17.12 10.54
CA GLY A 277 -16.70 18.04 9.87
C GLY A 277 -15.23 17.63 10.06
N MET A 278 -14.86 17.21 11.28
CA MET A 278 -13.53 16.67 11.56
C MET A 278 -13.24 15.39 10.77
N THR A 279 -14.20 14.46 10.70
CA THR A 279 -14.08 13.23 9.90
C THR A 279 -13.88 13.56 8.42
N GLN A 280 -14.64 14.51 7.87
CA GLN A 280 -14.48 14.93 6.48
C GLN A 280 -13.10 15.55 6.21
N ASN A 281 -12.59 16.37 7.12
CA ASN A 281 -11.26 16.97 7.00
C ASN A 281 -10.16 15.91 7.05
N ASN A 282 -10.28 14.91 7.93
CA ASN A 282 -9.34 13.80 7.99
C ASN A 282 -9.35 12.97 6.69
N ILE A 283 -10.54 12.67 6.13
CA ILE A 283 -10.66 11.97 4.85
C ILE A 283 -9.98 12.77 3.73
N LYS A 284 -10.19 14.10 3.66
CA LYS A 284 -9.53 14.97 2.69
C LYS A 284 -8.01 14.95 2.84
N SER A 285 -7.51 15.03 4.08
CA SER A 285 -6.08 14.95 4.38
C SER A 285 -5.47 13.61 3.96
N VAL A 286 -6.17 12.49 4.18
CA VAL A 286 -5.74 11.18 3.69
C VAL A 286 -5.72 11.15 2.17
N LYS A 287 -6.75 11.67 1.50
CA LYS A 287 -6.79 11.76 0.04
C LYS A 287 -5.57 12.54 -0.50
N GLU A 288 -5.32 13.73 0.03
CA GLU A 288 -4.23 14.59 -0.41
C GLU A 288 -2.85 13.95 -0.16
N SER A 289 -2.62 13.44 1.05
CA SER A 289 -1.32 12.92 1.45
C SER A 289 -1.01 11.50 0.97
N GLN A 290 -2.03 10.69 0.67
CA GLN A 290 -1.86 9.29 0.30
C GLN A 290 -2.30 9.00 -1.13
N ILE A 291 -3.48 9.45 -1.54
CA ILE A 291 -4.06 9.07 -2.84
C ILE A 291 -3.45 9.94 -3.94
N ASP A 292 -3.47 11.26 -3.77
CA ASP A 292 -3.02 12.21 -4.80
C ASP A 292 -1.50 12.10 -5.04
N VAL A 293 -0.71 11.92 -3.98
CA VAL A 293 0.73 11.65 -4.07
C VAL A 293 1.01 10.40 -4.91
N ARG A 294 0.33 9.29 -4.63
CA ARG A 294 0.50 8.03 -5.38
C ARG A 294 0.01 8.17 -6.83
N LYS A 295 -1.13 8.83 -7.06
CA LYS A 295 -1.61 9.12 -8.42
C LYS A 295 -0.57 9.90 -9.21
N THR A 296 0.05 10.90 -8.58
CA THR A 296 1.10 11.72 -9.21
C THR A 296 2.32 10.86 -9.56
N LEU A 297 2.86 10.12 -8.59
CA LEU A 297 4.02 9.25 -8.79
C LEU A 297 3.77 8.22 -9.90
N TYR A 298 2.70 7.44 -9.80
CA TYR A 298 2.42 6.37 -10.76
C TYR A 298 2.06 6.91 -12.14
N SER A 299 1.37 8.06 -12.23
CA SER A 299 1.10 8.70 -13.53
C SER A 299 2.38 9.18 -14.20
N THR A 300 3.30 9.78 -13.43
CA THR A 300 4.60 10.23 -13.95
C THR A 300 5.43 9.05 -14.46
N LEU A 301 5.60 8.00 -13.64
CA LEU A 301 6.38 6.82 -14.03
C LEU A 301 5.72 6.06 -15.19
N LYS A 302 4.39 5.92 -15.18
CA LYS A 302 3.66 5.29 -16.29
C LYS A 302 3.83 6.06 -17.59
N LYS A 303 3.64 7.39 -17.58
CA LYS A 303 3.80 8.23 -18.77
C LYS A 303 5.21 8.13 -19.33
N HIS A 304 6.20 8.11 -18.46
CA HIS A 304 7.58 7.94 -18.86
C HIS A 304 7.83 6.56 -19.51
N LEU A 305 7.30 5.48 -18.92
CA LEU A 305 7.38 4.14 -19.52
C LEU A 305 6.60 4.02 -20.84
N ASP A 306 5.46 4.71 -21.00
CA ASP A 306 4.74 4.80 -22.27
C ASP A 306 5.64 5.34 -23.40
N GLU A 307 6.49 6.31 -23.08
CA GLU A 307 7.40 6.96 -24.05
C GLU A 307 8.64 6.12 -24.37
N LEU A 308 9.05 5.24 -23.45
CA LEU A 308 10.21 4.36 -23.61
C LEU A 308 9.87 3.07 -24.35
N VAL A 309 8.70 2.48 -24.07
CA VAL A 309 8.38 1.10 -24.47
C VAL A 309 7.42 1.02 -25.66
N TYR A 310 6.70 2.10 -25.98
CA TYR A 310 5.70 2.13 -27.07
C TYR A 310 6.02 3.20 -28.12
N VAL A 311 7.19 3.10 -28.75
CA VAL A 311 7.58 3.91 -29.93
C VAL A 311 7.58 3.05 -31.18
#